data_AF-A0A1I7TEB4-F1
#
_entry.id   AF-A0A1I7TEB4-F1
#
_cell.length_a   1.000
_cell.length_b   1.000
_cell.length_c   1.000
_cell.angle_alpha   90.00
_cell.angle_beta   90.00
_cell.angle_gamma   90.00
#
_symmetry.space_group_name_H-M   'P 1'
#
loop_
_entity.id
_entity.type
_entity.pdbx_description
1 polymer ?
#
loop_
_entity_poly.entity_id
_entity_poly.type
_entity_poly.pdbx_seq_one_letter_code
_entity_poly.pdbx_strand_id
1 'polypeptide(L)'
;MANRQAALAGEMARMRLNPVELAALKGICIWKMGRIEGGLAEEQFLALAKGLNRYHQATNMRDFEKAARLADITAMVAPVSAVFQDMKVVYEALGIEDCYKGEF
;
A
#
# COMPACT_ATOMS: atom_id res chain seq x y z
N MET A 1 -6.15 6.57 16.67
CA MET A 1 -5.07 7.34 16.01
C MET A 1 -3.67 6.96 16.46
N ALA A 2 -3.14 7.47 17.59
CA ALA A 2 -1.71 7.28 17.93
C ALA A 2 -1.24 5.80 17.97
N ASN A 3 -2.10 4.89 18.47
CA ASN A 3 -1.78 3.47 18.56
C ASN A 3 -1.67 2.77 17.18
N ARG A 4 -2.50 3.17 16.20
CA ARG A 4 -2.49 2.56 14.84
C ARG A 4 -1.29 3.02 14.02
N GLN A 5 -0.91 4.29 14.14
CA GLN A 5 0.29 4.83 13.48
C GLN A 5 1.57 4.18 14.00
N ALA A 6 1.69 4.03 15.33
CA ALA A 6 2.82 3.33 15.95
C ALA A 6 2.88 1.85 15.54
N ALA A 7 1.74 1.17 15.50
CA ALA A 7 1.64 -0.21 15.02
C ALA A 7 2.07 -0.34 13.54
N LEU A 8 1.60 0.55 12.67
CA LEU A 8 1.99 0.57 11.26
C LEU A 8 3.50 0.79 11.10
N ALA A 9 4.08 1.73 11.85
CA ALA A 9 5.52 1.98 11.83
C ALA A 9 6.32 0.74 12.28
N GLY A 10 5.84 0.05 13.33
CA GLY A 10 6.41 -1.22 13.78
C GLY A 10 6.36 -2.31 12.72
N GLU A 11 5.22 -2.48 12.05
CA GLU A 11 5.06 -3.45 10.95
C GLU A 11 5.98 -3.12 9.77
N MET A 12 6.03 -1.85 9.34
CA MET A 12 6.92 -1.43 8.26
C MET A 12 8.40 -1.68 8.58
N ALA A 13 8.81 -1.43 9.84
CA ALA A 13 10.17 -1.71 10.29
C ALA A 13 10.46 -3.23 10.33
N ARG A 14 9.50 -4.04 10.81
CA ARG A 14 9.60 -5.51 10.86
C ARG A 14 9.74 -6.11 9.48
N MET A 15 9.01 -5.60 8.50
CA MET A 15 9.02 -6.11 7.14
C MET A 15 10.37 -5.93 6.42
N ARG A 16 11.16 -4.91 6.79
CA ARG A 16 12.45 -4.59 6.15
C ARG A 16 12.32 -4.53 4.62
N LEU A 17 11.36 -3.73 4.14
CA LEU A 17 11.10 -3.57 2.72
C LEU A 17 12.33 -3.00 2.02
N ASN A 18 12.75 -3.62 0.92
CA ASN A 18 13.74 -3.01 0.04
C ASN A 18 13.09 -1.90 -0.83
N PRO A 19 13.87 -1.08 -1.56
CA PRO A 19 13.31 0.02 -2.35
C PRO A 19 12.26 -0.40 -3.39
N VAL A 20 12.42 -1.56 -4.03
CA VAL A 20 11.47 -2.07 -5.03
C VAL A 20 10.17 -2.51 -4.36
N GLU A 21 10.26 -3.23 -3.25
CA GLU A 21 9.11 -3.66 -2.46
C GLU A 21 8.34 -2.46 -1.88
N LEU A 22 9.05 -1.44 -1.39
CA LEU A 22 8.45 -0.20 -0.90
C LEU A 22 7.75 0.58 -2.03
N ALA A 23 8.35 0.65 -3.22
CA ALA A 23 7.75 1.27 -4.38
C ALA A 23 6.47 0.53 -4.82
N ALA A 24 6.51 -0.80 -4.84
CA ALA A 24 5.35 -1.63 -5.15
C ALA A 24 4.23 -1.43 -4.12
N LEU A 25 4.54 -1.41 -2.81
CA LEU A 25 3.58 -1.12 -1.75
C LEU A 25 2.92 0.25 -1.95
N LYS A 26 3.70 1.29 -2.23
CA LYS A 26 3.15 2.64 -2.51
C LYS A 26 2.18 2.62 -3.69
N GLY A 27 2.57 1.98 -4.80
CA GLY A 27 1.70 1.86 -5.97
C GLY A 27 0.41 1.10 -5.66
N ILE A 28 0.52 -0.05 -4.99
CA ILE A 28 -0.64 -0.86 -4.58
C ILE A 28 -1.58 -0.02 -3.71
N CYS A 29 -1.04 0.70 -2.74
CA CYS A 29 -1.76 1.62 -1.88
C CYS A 29 -2.52 2.70 -2.65
N ILE A 30 -1.91 3.31 -3.66
CA ILE A 30 -2.55 4.33 -4.51
C ILE A 30 -3.77 3.75 -5.23
N TRP A 31 -3.63 2.58 -5.86
CA TRP A 31 -4.70 2.00 -6.68
C TRP A 31 -5.79 1.28 -5.86
N LYS A 32 -5.47 0.82 -4.65
CA LYS A 32 -6.46 0.19 -3.74
C LYS A 32 -7.16 1.14 -2.79
N MET A 33 -6.54 2.27 -2.42
CA MET A 33 -7.17 3.29 -1.58
C MET A 33 -7.71 4.49 -2.38
N GLY A 34 -7.33 4.63 -3.65
CA GLY A 34 -7.83 5.68 -4.52
C GLY A 34 -9.32 5.55 -4.80
N ARG A 35 -9.97 6.69 -5.07
CA ARG A 35 -11.38 6.80 -5.54
C ARG A 35 -11.58 6.30 -6.98
N ILE A 36 -10.57 5.69 -7.58
CA ILE A 36 -10.62 5.23 -8.97
C ILE A 36 -11.37 3.91 -8.96
N GLU A 37 -12.68 4.00 -9.15
CA GLU A 37 -13.55 2.84 -9.33
C GLU A 37 -13.48 2.38 -10.79
N GLY A 38 -13.43 1.05 -11.01
CA GLY A 38 -13.47 0.44 -12.34
C GLY A 38 -12.26 -0.43 -12.69
N GLY A 39 -12.31 -1.04 -13.88
CA GLY A 39 -11.32 -2.03 -14.33
C GLY A 39 -9.88 -1.53 -14.34
N LEU A 40 -9.65 -0.23 -14.56
CA LEU A 40 -8.30 0.34 -14.59
C LEU A 40 -7.57 0.20 -13.25
N ALA A 41 -8.23 0.42 -12.12
CA ALA A 41 -7.59 0.29 -10.81
C ALA A 41 -7.21 -1.18 -10.51
N GLU A 42 -8.05 -2.12 -10.92
CA GLU A 42 -7.78 -3.54 -10.80
C GLU A 42 -6.62 -3.99 -11.72
N GLU A 43 -6.60 -3.51 -12.97
CA GLU A 43 -5.51 -3.76 -13.91
C GLU A 43 -4.17 -3.21 -13.40
N GLN A 44 -4.16 -2.00 -12.86
CA GLN A 44 -2.95 -1.38 -12.30
C GLN A 44 -2.46 -2.12 -11.05
N PHE A 45 -3.38 -2.51 -10.16
CA PHE A 45 -3.05 -3.38 -9.02
C PHE A 45 -2.42 -4.70 -9.49
N LEU A 46 -3.04 -5.37 -10.47
CA LEU A 46 -2.55 -6.63 -11.00
C LEU A 46 -1.18 -6.47 -11.70
N ALA A 47 -0.98 -5.38 -12.43
CA ALA A 47 0.29 -5.06 -13.08
C ALA A 47 1.42 -4.90 -12.05
N LEU A 48 1.16 -4.16 -10.96
CA LEU A 48 2.11 -3.98 -9.86
C LEU A 48 2.40 -5.31 -9.14
N ALA A 49 1.38 -6.11 -8.83
CA ALA A 49 1.56 -7.43 -8.21
C ALA A 49 2.38 -8.37 -9.10
N LYS A 50 2.11 -8.39 -10.41
CA LYS A 50 2.91 -9.15 -11.40
C LYS A 50 4.35 -8.64 -11.48
N GLY A 51 4.56 -7.33 -11.47
CA GLY A 51 5.89 -6.72 -11.46
C GLY A 51 6.70 -7.10 -10.23
N LEU A 52 6.08 -7.02 -9.04
CA LEU A 52 6.69 -7.43 -7.79
C LEU A 52 7.02 -8.94 -7.77
N ASN A 53 6.10 -9.78 -8.26
CA ASN A 53 6.38 -11.21 -8.39
C ASN A 53 7.58 -11.46 -9.31
N ARG A 54 7.65 -10.81 -10.49
CA ARG A 54 8.80 -10.95 -11.40
C ARG A 54 10.12 -10.52 -10.75
N TYR A 55 10.10 -9.43 -9.98
CA TYR A 55 11.25 -9.02 -9.18
C TYR A 55 11.68 -10.11 -8.20
N HIS A 56 10.74 -10.71 -7.47
CA HIS A 56 11.02 -11.82 -6.55
C HIS A 56 11.49 -13.09 -7.29
N GLN A 57 11.07 -13.33 -8.53
CA GLN A 57 11.59 -14.44 -9.33
C GLN A 57 13.07 -14.29 -9.67
N ALA A 58 13.59 -13.06 -9.71
CA ALA A 58 15.01 -12.78 -9.93
C ALA A 58 15.86 -12.84 -8.66
N THR A 59 15.27 -13.15 -7.49
CA THR A 59 16.00 -13.31 -6.22
C THR A 59 16.23 -14.78 -5.89
N ASN A 60 17.09 -15.04 -4.90
CA ASN A 60 17.39 -16.39 -4.41
C ASN A 60 16.33 -16.96 -3.44
N MET A 61 15.14 -16.33 -3.35
CA MET A 61 14.06 -16.82 -2.50
C MET A 61 13.47 -18.11 -3.07
N ARG A 62 12.98 -18.99 -2.19
CA ARG A 62 12.19 -20.16 -2.58
C ARG A 62 10.79 -19.72 -2.99
N ASP A 63 10.11 -20.49 -3.83
CA ASP A 63 8.81 -20.06 -4.38
C ASP A 63 7.75 -19.79 -3.31
N PHE A 64 7.72 -20.58 -2.23
CA PHE A 64 6.82 -20.32 -1.11
C PHE A 64 7.18 -19.03 -0.35
N GLU A 65 8.47 -18.67 -0.27
CA GLU A 65 8.92 -17.42 0.35
C GLU A 65 8.53 -16.22 -0.52
N LYS A 66 8.65 -16.35 -1.85
CA LYS A 66 8.18 -15.32 -2.80
C LYS A 66 6.67 -15.10 -2.64
N ALA A 67 5.89 -16.18 -2.60
CA ALA A 67 4.44 -16.11 -2.43
C ALA A 67 4.05 -15.49 -1.08
N ALA A 68 4.69 -15.92 0.02
CA ALA A 68 4.49 -15.34 1.34
C ALA A 68 4.86 -13.85 1.37
N ARG A 69 5.99 -13.47 0.78
CA ARG A 69 6.43 -12.08 0.73
C ARG A 69 5.49 -11.18 -0.05
N LEU A 70 4.97 -11.66 -1.19
CA LEU A 70 3.97 -10.97 -1.96
C LEU A 70 2.68 -10.76 -1.15
N ALA A 71 2.21 -11.80 -0.45
CA ALA A 71 1.03 -11.75 0.40
C ALA A 71 1.21 -10.79 1.60
N ASP A 72 2.38 -10.81 2.26
CA ASP A 72 2.69 -9.91 3.36
C ASP A 72 2.69 -8.45 2.89
N ILE A 73 3.27 -8.16 1.73
CA ILE A 73 3.30 -6.81 1.15
C ILE A 73 1.90 -6.34 0.77
N THR A 74 1.08 -7.18 0.14
CA THR A 74 -0.29 -6.78 -0.20
C THR A 74 -1.19 -6.64 1.04
N ALA A 75 -0.95 -7.42 2.09
CA ALA A 75 -1.70 -7.32 3.35
C ALA A 75 -1.49 -5.97 4.05
N MET A 76 -0.37 -5.28 3.82
CA MET A 76 -0.11 -3.94 4.38
C MET A 76 -1.09 -2.87 3.92
N VAL A 77 -1.85 -3.10 2.85
CA VAL A 77 -2.92 -2.18 2.43
C VAL A 77 -3.92 -1.94 3.54
N ALA A 78 -4.29 -2.97 4.31
CA ALA A 78 -5.29 -2.84 5.37
C ALA A 78 -4.85 -1.89 6.51
N PRO A 79 -3.68 -2.06 7.16
CA PRO A 79 -3.23 -1.14 8.20
C PRO A 79 -2.91 0.26 7.66
N VAL A 80 -2.40 0.39 6.44
CA VAL A 80 -2.21 1.71 5.80
C VAL A 80 -3.56 2.41 5.59
N SER A 81 -4.56 1.68 5.10
CA SER A 81 -5.93 2.18 4.90
C SER A 81 -6.55 2.65 6.22
N ALA A 82 -6.35 1.90 7.32
CA ALA A 82 -6.86 2.28 8.63
C ALA A 82 -6.24 3.60 9.13
N VAL A 83 -4.92 3.78 8.96
CA VAL A 83 -4.25 5.05 9.31
C VAL A 83 -4.69 6.19 8.41
N PHE A 84 -4.93 5.92 7.12
CA PHE A 84 -5.45 6.91 6.19
C PHE A 84 -6.86 7.40 6.58
N GLN A 85 -7.78 6.49 6.94
CA GLN A 85 -9.12 6.86 7.41
C GLN A 85 -9.06 7.65 8.72
N ASP A 86 -8.21 7.22 9.66
CA ASP A 86 -7.93 7.98 10.89
C ASP A 86 -7.49 9.42 10.54
N MET A 87 -6.56 9.59 9.59
CA MET A 87 -6.08 10.93 9.20
C MET A 87 -7.18 11.78 8.54
N LYS A 88 -8.03 11.16 7.72
CA LYS A 88 -9.15 11.84 7.07
C LYS A 88 -10.10 12.46 8.10
N VAL A 89 -10.44 11.72 9.16
CA VAL A 89 -11.26 12.22 10.27
C VAL A 89 -10.62 13.42 10.97
N VAL A 90 -9.29 13.41 11.14
CA VAL A 90 -8.56 14.58 11.71
C VAL A 90 -8.67 15.78 10.79
N TYR A 91 -8.46 15.60 9.49
CA TYR A 91 -8.49 16.69 8.51
C TYR A 91 -9.88 17.33 8.45
N GLU A 92 -10.93 16.50 8.42
CA GLU A 92 -12.33 16.93 8.49
C GLU A 92 -12.60 17.73 9.78
N ALA A 93 -12.14 17.25 10.93
CA ALA A 93 -12.33 17.94 12.22
C ALA A 93 -11.59 19.28 12.31
N LEU A 94 -10.47 19.43 11.60
CA LEU A 94 -9.69 20.67 11.54
C LEU A 94 -10.15 21.63 10.44
N GLY A 95 -11.15 21.25 9.63
CA GLY A 95 -11.58 22.02 8.47
C GLY A 95 -10.49 22.14 7.39
N ILE A 96 -9.57 21.17 7.32
CA ILE A 96 -8.55 21.10 6.27
C ILE A 96 -9.18 20.41 5.06
N GLU A 97 -9.55 21.20 4.07
CA GLU A 97 -9.97 20.67 2.77
C GLU A 97 -8.76 20.18 1.98
N ASP A 98 -8.93 19.04 1.31
CA ASP A 98 -7.94 18.52 0.37
C ASP A 98 -7.75 19.54 -0.76
N CYS A 99 -6.51 19.92 -1.03
CA CYS A 99 -6.18 20.92 -2.06
C CYS A 99 -6.38 20.39 -3.48
N TYR A 100 -6.62 19.08 -3.64
CA TYR A 100 -6.90 18.47 -4.93
C TYR A 100 -8.38 18.56 -5.32
N LYS A 101 -8.73 19.50 -6.20
CA LYS A 101 -10.10 19.74 -6.68
C LYS A 101 -10.58 18.79 -7.78
N GLY A 102 -9.80 17.78 -8.16
CA GLY A 102 -10.25 16.74 -9.09
C GLY A 102 -10.36 17.17 -10.56
N GLU A 103 -9.77 18.30 -10.97
CA GLU A 103 -9.73 18.69 -12.38
C GLU A 103 -8.62 17.92 -13.10
N PHE A 104 -9.01 16.86 -13.82
CA PHE A 104 -8.23 16.25 -14.90
C PHE A 104 -8.92 16.54 -16.24
#